data_AF-A0A516GRV6-F1
#
_entry.id   AF-A0A516GRV6-F1
#
_cell.length_a   1.000
_cell.length_b   1.000
_cell.length_c   1.000
_cell.angle_alpha   90.00
_cell.angle_beta   90.00
_cell.angle_gamma   90.00
#
_symmetry.space_group_name_H-M   'P 1'
#
loop_
_entity.id
_entity.type
_entity.pdbx_description
1 polymer ?
#
loop_
_entity_poly.entity_id
_entity_poly.type
_entity_poly.pdbx_seq_one_letter_code
_entity_poly.pdbx_strand_id
1 'polypeptide(L)'
;MKILNLIILLLFVNYEFIENDSVDNVKIGMEISDFLESKNKEYNIKKETISLEGDDYDIFNVYENSKLIYAVEPDEKGEKVWRIWLYGQKFKTELGIGVGNTLADLKNKYTIDDMSTAEGAVFILVKEIEVGFELDGSKIPREWWNEMKLEELKNDLPISLIII
;
A
#
# COMPACT_ATOMS: atom_id res chain seq x y z
N MET A 1 -31.95 37.24 21.09
CA MET A 1 -32.00 36.13 20.12
C MET A 1 -31.39 36.56 18.80
N LYS A 2 -30.17 36.11 18.51
CA LYS A 2 -29.69 35.77 17.16
C LYS A 2 -28.56 34.77 17.37
N ILE A 3 -28.87 33.53 17.02
CA ILE A 3 -28.03 32.33 17.08
C ILE A 3 -27.31 32.21 15.72
N LEU A 4 -26.10 31.64 15.74
CA LEU A 4 -25.33 31.07 14.61
C LEU A 4 -24.69 32.09 13.63
N ASN A 5 -23.46 31.92 13.17
CA ASN A 5 -22.80 30.68 12.74
C ASN A 5 -21.35 30.57 13.23
N LEU A 6 -21.06 29.49 13.96
CA LEU A 6 -19.71 28.96 14.11
C LEU A 6 -19.49 27.98 12.94
N ILE A 7 -18.72 28.40 11.93
CA ILE A 7 -18.23 27.48 10.90
C ILE A 7 -17.10 26.69 11.53
N ILE A 8 -17.41 25.49 12.03
CA ILE A 8 -16.38 24.47 12.29
C ILE A 8 -16.10 23.84 10.93
N LEU A 9 -15.03 24.30 10.28
CA LEU A 9 -14.41 23.58 9.18
C LEU A 9 -13.71 22.37 9.81
N LEU A 10 -14.41 21.24 9.90
CA LEU A 10 -13.78 19.96 10.21
C LEU A 10 -12.83 19.64 9.05
N LEU A 11 -11.55 19.95 9.24
CA LEU A 11 -10.47 19.33 8.48
C LEU A 11 -10.46 17.84 8.88
N PHE A 12 -11.35 17.04 8.28
CA PHE A 12 -11.13 15.61 8.22
C PHE A 12 -9.98 15.40 7.25
N VAL A 13 -8.75 15.54 7.73
CA VAL A 13 -7.61 14.98 7.01
C VAL A 13 -7.80 13.47 7.14
N ASN A 14 -8.31 12.84 6.09
CA ASN A 14 -8.60 11.41 6.09
C ASN A 14 -7.29 10.65 5.90
N TYR A 15 -6.58 10.45 7.02
CA TYR A 15 -5.29 9.76 7.09
C TYR A 15 -5.34 8.30 6.62
N GLU A 16 -6.54 7.74 6.42
CA GLU A 16 -6.72 6.35 6.01
C GLU A 16 -6.65 6.15 4.49
N PHE A 17 -6.53 7.23 3.71
CA PHE A 17 -6.52 7.13 2.26
C PHE A 17 -5.13 6.81 1.69
N ILE A 18 -5.15 5.89 0.72
CA ILE A 18 -4.02 5.57 -0.15
C ILE A 18 -4.02 6.59 -1.28
N GLU A 19 -2.97 7.41 -1.33
CA GLU A 19 -2.67 8.35 -2.42
C GLU A 19 -1.49 7.83 -3.26
N ASN A 20 -1.10 8.59 -4.27
CA ASN A 20 -0.01 8.21 -5.18
C ASN A 20 1.37 8.16 -4.51
N ASP A 21 1.58 8.93 -3.45
CA ASP A 21 2.87 8.98 -2.74
C ASP A 21 2.74 8.97 -1.22
N SER A 22 1.53 8.75 -0.68
CA SER A 22 1.32 8.81 0.76
C SER A 22 0.14 7.98 1.27
N VAL A 23 0.22 7.66 2.56
CA VAL A 23 -0.83 7.00 3.35
C VAL A 23 -0.51 7.23 4.83
N ASP A 24 -1.51 7.42 5.69
CA ASP A 24 -1.31 7.58 7.13
C ASP A 24 -0.38 8.76 7.48
N ASN A 25 -0.34 9.83 6.66
CA ASN A 25 0.66 10.92 6.73
C ASN A 25 2.12 10.49 6.55
N VAL A 26 2.39 9.26 6.14
CA VAL A 26 3.71 8.82 5.71
C VAL A 26 3.78 9.04 4.20
N LYS A 27 4.82 9.73 3.74
CA LYS A 27 4.98 10.12 2.33
C LYS A 27 6.33 9.64 1.80
N ILE A 28 6.38 9.20 0.55
CA ILE A 28 7.63 8.93 -0.15
C ILE A 28 8.54 10.16 -0.08
N GLY A 29 9.81 9.95 0.26
CA GLY A 29 10.81 11.00 0.45
C GLY A 29 10.81 11.68 1.83
N MET A 30 9.88 11.34 2.73
CA MET A 30 9.92 11.76 4.14
C MET A 30 11.20 11.22 4.82
N GLU A 31 11.83 12.00 5.69
CA GLU A 31 12.94 11.52 6.51
C GLU A 31 12.49 10.39 7.44
N ILE A 32 13.25 9.31 7.53
CA ILE A 32 12.95 8.17 8.41
C ILE A 32 12.87 8.61 9.88
N SER A 33 13.67 9.61 10.28
CA SER A 33 13.57 10.21 11.62
C SER A 33 12.19 10.81 11.90
N ASP A 34 11.61 11.50 10.92
CA ASP A 34 10.32 12.20 11.07
C ASP A 34 9.17 11.19 11.05
N PHE A 35 9.27 10.16 10.20
CA PHE A 35 8.37 9.01 10.23
C PHE A 35 8.38 8.35 11.62
N LEU A 36 9.56 8.01 12.15
CA LEU A 36 9.67 7.37 13.46
C LEU A 36 9.18 8.29 14.59
N GLU A 37 9.48 9.58 14.56
CA GLU A 37 9.02 10.51 15.59
C GLU A 37 7.50 10.67 15.60
N SER A 38 6.88 10.75 14.42
CA SER A 38 5.43 10.89 14.31
C SER A 38 4.72 9.58 14.66
N LYS A 39 5.14 8.45 14.10
CA LYS A 39 4.37 7.20 14.16
C LYS A 39 4.60 6.36 15.40
N ASN A 40 5.75 6.48 16.09
CA ASN A 40 5.93 5.80 17.38
C ASN A 40 4.99 6.33 18.49
N LYS A 41 4.33 7.47 18.27
CA LYS A 41 3.31 7.99 19.19
C LYS A 41 1.96 7.28 19.04
N GLU A 42 1.71 6.68 17.88
CA GLU A 42 0.43 6.07 17.50
C GLU A 42 0.50 4.54 17.42
N TYR A 43 1.64 4.00 16.96
CA TYR A 43 1.81 2.60 16.65
C TYR A 43 3.06 2.00 17.31
N ASN A 44 3.11 0.67 17.34
CA ASN A 44 4.33 -0.04 17.68
C ASN A 44 5.14 -0.28 16.40
N ILE A 45 6.34 0.29 16.31
CA ILE A 45 7.21 0.15 15.14
C ILE A 45 8.39 -0.74 15.48
N LYS A 46 8.69 -1.70 14.61
CA LYS A 46 9.87 -2.56 14.71
C LYS A 46 10.72 -2.46 13.47
N LYS A 47 12.02 -2.23 13.65
CA LYS A 47 13.01 -2.38 12.59
C LYS A 47 13.34 -3.86 12.43
N GLU A 48 13.21 -4.38 11.22
CA GLU A 48 13.52 -5.75 10.84
C GLU A 48 14.29 -5.75 9.52
N THR A 49 14.95 -6.85 9.19
CA THR A 49 15.65 -7.03 7.90
C THR A 49 14.91 -8.07 7.08
N ILE A 50 14.62 -7.75 5.83
CA ILE A 50 14.05 -8.67 4.84
C ILE A 50 15.06 -8.94 3.73
N SER A 51 14.97 -10.10 3.10
CA SER A 51 15.76 -10.42 1.91
C SER A 51 14.86 -10.43 0.68
N LEU A 52 15.19 -9.63 -0.34
CA LEU A 52 14.49 -9.58 -1.63
C LEU A 52 15.54 -9.71 -2.74
N GLU A 53 15.29 -10.54 -3.75
CA GLU A 53 16.20 -10.73 -4.90
C GLU A 53 17.66 -11.10 -4.53
N GLY A 54 17.90 -11.56 -3.29
CA GLY A 54 19.23 -11.89 -2.78
C GLY A 54 19.95 -10.77 -2.03
N ASP A 55 19.34 -9.60 -1.91
CA ASP A 55 19.82 -8.46 -1.13
C ASP A 55 19.02 -8.28 0.16
N ASP A 56 19.66 -7.74 1.20
CA ASP A 56 19.05 -7.49 2.50
C ASP A 56 18.67 -6.01 2.65
N TYR A 57 17.45 -5.77 3.08
CA TYR A 57 16.88 -4.44 3.28
C TYR A 57 16.36 -4.28 4.69
N ASP A 58 16.68 -3.15 5.32
CA ASP A 58 16.01 -2.75 6.55
C ASP A 58 14.59 -2.28 6.23
N ILE A 59 13.61 -2.72 7.02
CA ILE A 59 12.24 -2.22 6.96
C ILE A 59 11.74 -1.85 8.35
N PHE A 60 10.79 -0.93 8.40
CA PHE A 60 10.10 -0.53 9.61
C PHE A 60 8.66 -1.04 9.58
N ASN A 61 8.44 -2.18 10.22
CA ASN A 61 7.13 -2.80 10.36
C ASN A 61 6.28 -2.04 11.38
N VAL A 62 5.09 -1.60 10.96
CA VAL A 62 4.15 -0.83 11.77
C VAL A 62 3.00 -1.73 12.22
N TYR A 63 2.83 -1.83 13.54
CA TYR A 63 1.83 -2.70 14.16
C TYR A 63 0.77 -1.90 14.92
N GLU A 64 -0.49 -2.26 14.71
CA GLU A 64 -1.64 -1.80 15.48
C GLU A 64 -2.29 -3.01 16.17
N ASN A 65 -2.42 -2.97 17.50
CA ASN A 65 -2.98 -4.10 18.27
C ASN A 65 -2.34 -5.47 17.94
N SER A 66 -1.00 -5.49 17.79
CA SER A 66 -0.19 -6.65 17.40
C SER A 66 -0.42 -7.20 15.98
N LYS A 67 -1.18 -6.50 15.13
CA LYS A 67 -1.35 -6.83 13.71
C LYS A 67 -0.46 -5.92 12.87
N LEU A 68 0.30 -6.51 11.95
CA LEU A 68 1.05 -5.76 10.94
C LEU A 68 0.05 -5.05 10.02
N ILE A 69 0.14 -3.73 9.94
CA ILE A 69 -0.76 -2.93 9.09
C ILE A 69 -0.05 -2.43 7.84
N TYR A 70 1.22 -2.01 7.96
CA TYR A 70 2.09 -1.65 6.84
C TYR A 70 3.56 -1.74 7.24
N ALA A 71 4.44 -1.61 6.26
CA ALA A 71 5.87 -1.40 6.46
C ALA A 71 6.37 -0.20 5.66
N VAL A 72 7.40 0.45 6.17
CA VAL A 72 8.16 1.48 5.48
C VAL A 72 9.54 0.93 5.13
N GLU A 73 9.87 0.96 3.85
CA GLU A 73 11.20 0.66 3.34
C GLU A 73 11.94 1.98 3.10
N PRO A 74 13.14 2.16 3.67
CA PRO A 74 13.97 3.32 3.43
C PRO A 74 14.72 3.20 2.10
N ASP A 75 15.27 4.31 1.63
CA ASP A 75 16.20 4.35 0.52
C ASP A 75 17.53 3.65 0.87
N GLU A 76 18.42 3.49 -0.12
CA GLU A 76 19.71 2.80 0.04
C GLU A 76 20.59 3.39 1.16
N LYS A 77 20.38 4.66 1.52
CA LYS A 77 21.11 5.33 2.60
C LYS A 77 20.48 5.14 3.97
N GLY A 78 19.25 4.63 4.03
CA GLY A 78 18.49 4.52 5.26
C GLY A 78 17.90 5.85 5.74
N GLU A 79 17.88 6.88 4.89
CA GLU A 79 17.58 8.27 5.29
C GLU A 79 16.12 8.63 5.01
N LYS A 80 15.58 8.17 3.87
CA LYS A 80 14.25 8.59 3.40
C LYS A 80 13.33 7.42 3.14
N VAL A 81 12.02 7.61 3.30
CA VAL A 81 11.01 6.66 2.86
C VAL A 81 11.12 6.47 1.34
N TRP A 82 11.42 5.25 0.91
CA TRP A 82 11.49 4.87 -0.50
C TRP A 82 10.21 4.19 -0.97
N ARG A 83 9.62 3.34 -0.13
CA ARG A 83 8.43 2.55 -0.47
C ARG A 83 7.57 2.29 0.75
N ILE A 84 6.26 2.20 0.56
CA ILE A 84 5.29 1.84 1.61
C ILE A 84 4.54 0.57 1.20
N TRP A 85 4.58 -0.43 2.06
CA TRP A 85 3.99 -1.76 1.83
C TRP A 85 2.76 -1.94 2.72
N LEU A 86 1.57 -2.03 2.14
CA LEU A 86 0.31 -2.12 2.89
C LEU A 86 -0.24 -3.55 2.92
N TYR A 87 -0.26 -4.17 4.12
CA TYR A 87 -0.74 -5.53 4.33
C TYR A 87 -2.15 -5.59 4.96
N GLY A 88 -2.54 -4.53 5.68
CA GLY A 88 -3.79 -4.46 6.42
C GLY A 88 -4.99 -4.00 5.59
N GLN A 89 -6.20 -4.41 6.00
CA GLN A 89 -7.45 -3.95 5.37
C GLN A 89 -7.88 -2.53 5.80
N LYS A 90 -7.10 -1.89 6.69
CA LYS A 90 -7.39 -0.56 7.27
C LYS A 90 -7.41 0.53 6.19
N PHE A 91 -6.42 0.54 5.32
CA PHE A 91 -6.24 1.60 4.33
C PHE A 91 -6.99 1.29 3.03
N LYS A 92 -7.55 2.34 2.43
CA LYS A 92 -8.29 2.26 1.17
C LYS A 92 -7.93 3.46 0.30
N THR A 93 -7.98 3.33 -1.02
CA THR A 93 -7.97 4.50 -1.90
C THR A 93 -9.25 5.32 -1.72
N GLU A 94 -9.31 6.53 -2.26
CA GLU A 94 -10.54 7.34 -2.27
C GLU A 94 -11.73 6.61 -2.92
N LEU A 95 -11.46 5.73 -3.89
CA LEU A 95 -12.48 4.90 -4.53
C LEU A 95 -12.81 3.62 -3.74
N GLY A 96 -12.25 3.45 -2.55
CA GLY A 96 -12.54 2.35 -1.64
C GLY A 96 -11.88 1.02 -2.02
N ILE A 97 -10.77 1.05 -2.75
CA ILE A 97 -9.95 -0.15 -3.02
C ILE A 97 -8.88 -0.30 -1.95
N GLY A 98 -8.72 -1.50 -1.38
CA GLY A 98 -7.54 -1.83 -0.58
C GLY A 98 -7.30 -3.33 -0.53
N VAL A 99 -6.43 -3.77 0.38
CA VAL A 99 -6.19 -5.22 0.60
C VAL A 99 -7.51 -5.95 0.84
N GLY A 100 -7.65 -7.12 0.21
CA GLY A 100 -8.85 -7.97 0.21
C GLY A 100 -9.89 -7.66 -0.87
N ASN A 101 -9.81 -6.51 -1.56
CA ASN A 101 -10.61 -6.28 -2.77
C ASN A 101 -10.11 -7.15 -3.92
N THR A 102 -10.90 -7.28 -5.00
CA THR A 102 -10.60 -8.17 -6.12
C THR A 102 -10.05 -7.43 -7.34
N LEU A 103 -9.44 -8.18 -8.27
CA LEU A 103 -9.09 -7.66 -9.60
C LEU A 103 -10.31 -7.07 -10.33
N ALA A 104 -11.51 -7.64 -10.15
CA ALA A 104 -12.74 -7.08 -10.68
C ALA A 104 -13.03 -5.68 -10.12
N ASP A 105 -12.93 -5.52 -8.80
CA ASP A 105 -13.15 -4.24 -8.13
C ASP A 105 -12.16 -3.19 -8.65
N LEU A 106 -10.90 -3.57 -8.83
CA LEU A 106 -9.84 -2.71 -9.35
C LEU A 106 -10.15 -2.27 -10.78
N LYS A 107 -10.42 -3.21 -11.71
CA LYS A 107 -10.78 -2.94 -13.11
C LYS A 107 -12.04 -2.07 -13.25
N ASN A 108 -12.97 -2.15 -12.31
CA ASN A 108 -14.21 -1.36 -12.33
C ASN A 108 -14.00 0.10 -11.91
N LYS A 109 -12.91 0.41 -11.21
CA LYS A 109 -12.69 1.74 -10.60
C LYS A 109 -11.45 2.46 -11.14
N TYR A 110 -10.50 1.72 -11.70
CA TYR A 110 -9.22 2.23 -12.18
C TYR A 110 -8.88 1.71 -13.57
N THR A 111 -8.12 2.50 -14.31
CA THR A 111 -7.51 2.09 -15.57
C THR A 111 -6.19 1.39 -15.28
N ILE A 112 -6.04 0.15 -15.74
CA ILE A 112 -4.77 -0.57 -15.62
C ILE A 112 -3.75 0.08 -16.57
N ASP A 113 -2.59 0.42 -16.01
CA ASP A 113 -1.44 0.93 -16.76
C ASP A 113 -0.56 -0.21 -17.24
N ASP A 114 -0.13 -1.05 -16.30
CA ASP A 114 0.80 -2.14 -16.55
C ASP A 114 0.48 -3.36 -15.68
N MET A 115 0.98 -4.51 -16.12
CA MET A 115 0.97 -5.76 -15.36
C MET A 115 2.38 -6.36 -15.42
N SER A 116 2.93 -6.66 -14.26
CA SER A 116 4.23 -7.31 -14.13
C SER A 116 4.16 -8.51 -13.19
N THR A 117 5.20 -9.34 -13.25
CA THR A 117 5.37 -10.49 -12.37
C THR A 117 6.72 -10.40 -11.68
N ALA A 118 6.75 -10.48 -10.36
CA ALA A 118 7.97 -10.47 -9.56
C ALA A 118 7.80 -11.37 -8.34
N GLU A 119 8.83 -12.12 -7.97
CA GLU A 119 8.87 -12.96 -6.75
C GLU A 119 7.65 -13.89 -6.53
N GLY A 120 7.08 -14.42 -7.62
CA GLY A 120 5.90 -15.30 -7.56
C GLY A 120 4.57 -14.57 -7.30
N ALA A 121 4.55 -13.26 -7.49
CA ALA A 121 3.37 -12.41 -7.40
C ALA A 121 3.10 -11.66 -8.71
N VAL A 122 1.84 -11.28 -8.91
CA VAL A 122 1.39 -10.45 -10.04
C VAL A 122 1.08 -9.06 -9.52
N PHE A 123 1.72 -8.05 -10.10
CA PHE A 123 1.48 -6.66 -9.76
C PHE A 123 0.70 -5.97 -10.87
N ILE A 124 -0.34 -5.25 -10.47
CA ILE A 124 -1.15 -4.41 -11.35
C ILE A 124 -0.89 -2.94 -10.99
N LEU A 125 -0.34 -2.18 -11.92
CA LEU A 125 -0.19 -0.73 -11.77
C LEU A 125 -1.42 -0.04 -12.34
N VAL A 126 -1.95 0.96 -11.63
CA VAL A 126 -3.07 1.78 -12.11
C VAL A 126 -2.63 3.19 -12.49
N LYS A 127 -3.25 3.76 -13.53
CA LYS A 127 -2.83 5.05 -14.11
C LYS A 127 -3.11 6.24 -13.21
N GLU A 128 -4.25 6.22 -12.53
CA GLU A 128 -4.80 7.44 -11.90
C GLU A 128 -4.02 7.87 -10.65
N ILE A 129 -3.42 6.90 -9.95
CA ILE A 129 -2.68 7.13 -8.72
C ILE A 129 -1.28 6.50 -8.75
N GLU A 130 -0.88 5.83 -9.83
CA GLU A 130 0.46 5.23 -9.97
C GLU A 130 0.83 4.26 -8.82
N VAL A 131 -0.18 3.63 -8.21
CA VAL A 131 -0.02 2.66 -7.11
C VAL A 131 -0.05 1.22 -7.64
N GLY A 132 0.83 0.38 -7.10
CA GLY A 132 0.90 -1.05 -7.42
C GLY A 132 0.01 -1.90 -6.51
N PHE A 133 -0.74 -2.83 -7.11
CA PHE A 133 -1.59 -3.79 -6.41
C PHE A 133 -1.09 -5.20 -6.68
N GLU A 134 -0.60 -5.87 -5.65
CA GLU A 134 -0.25 -7.28 -5.71
C GLU A 134 -1.51 -8.14 -5.64
N LEU A 135 -1.67 -9.08 -6.56
CA LEU A 135 -2.67 -10.13 -6.49
C LEU A 135 -2.10 -11.35 -5.78
N ASP A 136 -2.94 -12.03 -5.00
CA ASP A 136 -2.60 -13.26 -4.28
C ASP A 136 -2.17 -14.38 -5.25
N GLY A 137 -0.85 -14.48 -5.47
CA GLY A 137 -0.22 -15.42 -6.39
C GLY A 137 -0.43 -16.88 -6.02
N SER A 138 -0.76 -17.17 -4.74
CA SER A 138 -1.05 -18.54 -4.30
C SER A 138 -2.30 -19.14 -4.97
N LYS A 139 -3.14 -18.28 -5.56
CA LYS A 139 -4.36 -18.65 -6.30
C LYS A 139 -4.14 -18.73 -7.81
N ILE A 140 -2.93 -18.46 -8.29
CA ILE A 140 -2.54 -18.51 -9.70
C ILE A 140 -1.80 -19.82 -9.96
N PRO A 141 -2.32 -20.69 -10.86
CA PRO A 141 -1.66 -21.95 -11.18
C PRO A 141 -0.25 -21.74 -11.72
N ARG A 142 0.70 -22.60 -11.31
CA ARG A 142 2.13 -22.44 -11.63
C ARG A 142 2.41 -22.47 -13.14
N GLU A 143 1.60 -23.22 -13.87
CA GLU A 143 1.64 -23.34 -15.33
C GLU A 143 1.32 -22.04 -16.07
N TRP A 144 0.71 -21.04 -15.42
CA TRP A 144 0.32 -19.79 -16.06
C TRP A 144 1.45 -18.75 -16.13
N TRP A 145 2.50 -18.87 -15.30
CA TRP A 145 3.51 -17.82 -15.12
C TRP A 145 4.41 -17.52 -16.33
N ASN A 146 4.52 -18.42 -17.31
CA ASN A 146 5.45 -18.22 -18.43
C ASN A 146 4.89 -17.35 -19.56
N GLU A 147 3.55 -17.23 -19.69
CA GLU A 147 2.90 -16.54 -20.82
C GLU A 147 1.64 -15.74 -20.38
N MET A 148 1.51 -15.48 -19.08
CA MET A 148 0.29 -14.92 -18.49
C MET A 148 -0.08 -13.56 -19.08
N LYS A 149 -1.34 -13.43 -19.47
CA LYS A 149 -1.93 -12.15 -19.86
C LYS A 149 -2.98 -11.68 -18.85
N LEU A 150 -3.14 -10.36 -18.75
CA LEU A 150 -4.09 -9.73 -17.83
C LEU A 150 -5.54 -10.20 -18.03
N GLU A 151 -5.92 -10.50 -19.28
CA GLU A 151 -7.24 -11.02 -19.64
C GLU A 151 -7.48 -12.46 -19.18
N GLU A 152 -6.43 -13.21 -18.87
CA GLU A 152 -6.50 -14.61 -18.42
C GLU A 152 -6.61 -14.71 -16.90
N LEU A 153 -6.26 -13.64 -16.18
CA LEU A 153 -6.38 -13.57 -14.73
C LEU A 153 -7.84 -13.63 -14.30
N LYS A 154 -8.11 -14.46 -13.30
CA LYS A 154 -9.45 -14.57 -12.73
C LYS A 154 -9.80 -13.26 -12.02
N ASN A 155 -11.00 -12.77 -12.29
CA ASN A 155 -11.49 -11.51 -11.75
C ASN A 155 -11.70 -11.54 -10.22
N ASP A 156 -11.82 -12.72 -9.61
CA ASP A 156 -11.97 -12.91 -8.16
C ASP A 156 -10.63 -13.04 -7.41
N LEU A 157 -9.48 -12.88 -8.09
CA LEU A 157 -8.18 -12.82 -7.43
C LEU A 157 -8.16 -11.63 -6.47
N PRO A 158 -7.89 -11.86 -5.17
CA PRO A 158 -7.83 -10.79 -4.19
C PRO A 158 -6.48 -10.07 -4.26
N ILE A 159 -6.51 -8.81 -3.85
CA ILE A 159 -5.34 -7.99 -3.58
C ILE A 159 -4.74 -8.42 -2.24
N SER A 160 -3.48 -8.84 -2.23
CA SER A 160 -2.72 -9.30 -1.06
C SER A 160 -1.87 -8.19 -0.43
N LEU A 161 -1.33 -7.30 -1.27
CA LEU A 161 -0.43 -6.22 -0.89
C LEU A 161 -0.69 -5.01 -1.80
N ILE A 162 -0.47 -3.81 -1.26
CA ILE A 162 -0.44 -2.57 -2.03
C ILE A 162 0.90 -1.90 -1.81
N ILE A 163 1.52 -1.44 -2.89
CA ILE A 163 2.82 -0.77 -2.89
C ILE A 163 2.64 0.65 -3.41
N ILE A 164 3.02 1.60 -2.57
CA ILE A 164 3.21 3.02 -2.91
C ILE A 164 4.70 3.27 -3.05
#